data_AF-A0A7V9TNB1-F1
#
_entry.id   AF-A0A7V9TNB1-F1
#
_cell.length_a   1.000
_cell.length_b   1.000
_cell.length_c   1.000
_cell.angle_alpha   90.00
_cell.angle_beta   90.00
_cell.angle_gamma   90.00
#
_symmetry.space_group_name_H-M   'P 1'
#
loop_
_entity.id
_entity.type
_entity.pdbx_description
1 polymer ?
#
loop_
_entity_poly.entity_id
_entity_poly.type
_entity_poly.pdbx_seq_one_letter_code
_entity_poly.pdbx_strand_id
1 'polypeptide(L)'
;MTDEEIMRTSPPELANLPDDFWASAVLVPPIPKQAISLRVDDDVLDWFRKQGPGYQSRMNAILRAYMQRMRLAKRPTRKKNRARG
;
A
#
# COMPACT_ATOMS: atom_id res chain seq x y z
N MET A 1 5.71 12.82 -22.31
CA MET A 1 4.24 12.90 -22.22
C MET A 1 3.90 14.36 -22.44
N THR A 2 3.16 14.68 -23.50
CA THR A 2 2.78 16.06 -23.82
C THR A 2 1.43 16.40 -23.18
N ASP A 3 1.15 17.70 -23.00
CA ASP A 3 -0.13 18.16 -22.46
C ASP A 3 -1.32 17.73 -23.33
N GLU A 4 -1.10 17.62 -24.65
CA GLU A 4 -2.07 17.15 -25.62
C GLU A 4 -2.42 15.66 -25.45
N GLU A 5 -1.43 14.82 -25.14
CA GLU A 5 -1.66 13.40 -24.81
C GLU A 5 -2.43 13.23 -23.50
N ILE A 6 -2.16 14.07 -22.51
CA ILE A 6 -2.86 14.08 -21.22
C ILE A 6 -4.32 14.46 -21.41
N MET A 7 -4.62 15.55 -22.13
CA MET A 7 -6.01 15.96 -22.41
C MET A 7 -6.82 14.87 -23.12
N ARG A 8 -6.22 14.18 -24.08
CA ARG A 8 -6.89 13.10 -24.84
C ARG A 8 -7.26 11.89 -23.97
N THR A 9 -6.48 11.63 -22.92
CA THR A 9 -6.63 10.42 -22.08
C THR A 9 -7.22 10.70 -20.70
N SER A 10 -7.42 11.97 -20.37
CA SER A 10 -7.99 12.38 -19.08
C SER A 10 -9.47 12.05 -19.02
N PRO A 11 -9.96 11.43 -17.93
CA PRO A 11 -11.39 11.18 -17.74
C PRO A 11 -12.20 12.48 -17.65
N PRO A 12 -13.41 12.55 -18.25
CA PRO A 12 -14.27 13.74 -18.21
C PRO A 12 -14.61 14.20 -16.79
N GLU A 13 -14.70 13.28 -15.83
CA GLU A 13 -14.99 13.60 -14.43
C GLU A 13 -13.92 14.47 -13.74
N LEU A 14 -12.70 14.54 -14.29
CA LEU A 14 -11.62 15.35 -13.74
C LEU A 14 -11.58 16.78 -14.30
N ALA A 15 -12.41 17.10 -15.30
CA ALA A 15 -12.35 18.39 -16.01
C ALA A 15 -12.78 19.59 -15.15
N ASN A 16 -13.62 19.37 -14.14
CA ASN A 16 -14.22 20.43 -13.31
C ASN A 16 -14.16 20.07 -11.81
N LEU A 17 -12.97 19.71 -11.32
CA LEU A 17 -12.79 19.48 -9.89
C LEU A 17 -12.94 20.78 -9.11
N PRO A 18 -13.57 20.77 -7.92
CA PRO A 18 -13.61 21.92 -7.02
C PRO A 18 -12.21 22.42 -6.65
N ASP A 19 -12.06 23.72 -6.39
CA ASP A 19 -10.78 24.32 -6.00
C ASP A 19 -10.21 23.72 -4.70
N ASP A 20 -11.07 23.23 -3.82
CA ASP A 20 -10.71 22.61 -2.54
C ASP A 20 -10.54 21.08 -2.62
N PHE A 21 -10.64 20.48 -3.80
CA PHE A 21 -10.55 19.02 -3.99
C PHE A 21 -9.28 18.41 -3.37
N TRP A 22 -8.16 19.15 -3.41
CA TRP A 22 -6.88 18.71 -2.85
C TRP A 22 -6.59 19.26 -1.44
N ALA A 23 -7.50 20.01 -0.82
CA ALA A 23 -7.25 20.73 0.45
C ALA A 23 -6.84 19.80 1.62
N SER A 24 -7.29 18.53 1.59
CA SER A 24 -6.96 17.52 2.60
C SER A 24 -6.03 16.41 2.11
N ALA A 25 -5.39 16.59 0.95
CA ALA A 25 -4.53 15.56 0.39
C ALA A 25 -3.27 15.36 1.25
N VAL A 26 -3.02 14.11 1.65
CA VAL A 26 -1.81 13.75 2.39
C VAL A 26 -0.80 13.16 1.42
N LEU A 27 0.38 13.76 1.34
CA LEU A 27 1.49 13.19 0.58
C LEU A 27 1.93 11.87 1.24
N VAL A 28 1.67 10.75 0.56
CA VAL A 28 2.16 9.43 0.99
C VAL A 28 3.39 9.11 0.15
N PRO A 29 4.62 9.21 0.69
CA PRO A 29 5.80 8.85 -0.06
C PRO A 29 5.74 7.36 -0.43
N PRO A 30 6.07 6.99 -1.69
CA PRO A 30 6.12 5.60 -2.08
C PRO A 30 7.18 4.88 -1.23
N ILE A 31 6.77 3.81 -0.56
CA ILE A 31 7.70 3.03 0.25
C ILE A 31 8.60 2.24 -0.72
N PRO A 32 9.93 2.44 -0.68
CA PRO A 32 10.84 1.76 -1.59
C PRO A 32 10.74 0.25 -1.39
N LYS A 33 10.70 -0.48 -2.50
CA LYS A 33 10.73 -1.95 -2.53
C LYS A 33 12.16 -2.37 -2.86
N GLN A 34 12.69 -3.32 -2.11
CA GLN A 34 13.95 -3.96 -2.46
C GLN A 34 13.67 -5.12 -3.43
N ALA A 35 14.35 -5.12 -4.58
CA ALA A 35 14.30 -6.22 -5.52
C ALA A 35 15.20 -7.34 -5.00
N ILE A 36 14.58 -8.41 -4.50
CA ILE A 36 15.27 -9.61 -4.02
C ILE A 36 14.82 -10.83 -4.80
N SER A 37 15.66 -11.88 -4.83
CA SER A 37 15.24 -13.20 -5.26
C SER A 37 14.63 -13.95 -4.07
N LEU A 38 13.36 -14.35 -4.20
CA LEU A 38 12.63 -15.12 -3.21
C LEU A 38 12.03 -16.35 -3.88
N ARG A 39 12.17 -17.52 -3.25
CA ARG A 39 11.47 -18.74 -3.67
C ARG A 39 10.11 -18.80 -2.99
N VAL A 40 9.10 -19.14 -3.76
CA VAL A 40 7.71 -19.33 -3.33
C VAL A 40 7.23 -20.61 -4.00
N ASP A 41 6.34 -21.35 -3.34
CA ASP A 41 5.71 -22.53 -3.92
C ASP A 41 4.95 -22.17 -5.20
N ASP A 42 4.94 -23.10 -6.16
CA ASP A 42 4.43 -22.87 -7.51
C ASP A 42 2.91 -22.58 -7.51
N ASP A 43 2.16 -23.35 -6.71
CA ASP A 43 0.71 -23.21 -6.55
C ASP A 43 0.32 -21.86 -5.94
N VAL A 44 1.09 -21.37 -4.97
CA VAL A 44 0.92 -20.05 -4.37
C VAL A 44 1.16 -18.95 -5.41
N LEU A 45 2.25 -19.06 -6.18
CA LEU A 45 2.57 -18.08 -7.22
C LEU A 45 1.48 -18.03 -8.29
N ASP A 46 1.01 -19.19 -8.74
CA ASP A 46 -0.05 -19.30 -9.73
C ASP A 46 -1.39 -18.77 -9.25
N TRP A 47 -1.74 -19.00 -7.97
CA TRP A 47 -2.93 -18.42 -7.38
C TRP A 47 -2.92 -16.89 -7.40
N PHE A 48 -1.76 -16.27 -7.14
CA PHE A 48 -1.61 -14.81 -7.23
C PHE A 48 -1.65 -14.30 -8.67
N ARG A 49 -1.00 -15.01 -9.62
CA ARG A 49 -1.00 -14.65 -11.05
C ARG A 49 -2.41 -14.65 -11.65
N LYS A 50 -3.24 -15.62 -11.27
CA LYS A 50 -4.65 -15.72 -11.72
C LYS A 50 -5.51 -14.50 -11.37
N GLN A 51 -5.11 -13.70 -10.38
CA GLN A 51 -5.81 -12.46 -10.00
C GLN A 51 -5.47 -11.28 -10.93
N GLY A 52 -4.61 -11.48 -11.92
CA GLY A 52 -4.29 -10.50 -12.96
C GLY A 52 -3.14 -9.55 -12.61
N PRO A 53 -3.03 -8.42 -13.34
CA PRO A 53 -1.98 -7.43 -13.14
C PRO A 53 -1.87 -6.96 -11.69
N GLY A 54 -0.65 -6.69 -11.23
CA GLY A 54 -0.40 -6.24 -9.85
C GLY A 54 -0.33 -7.36 -8.80
N TYR A 55 -0.28 -8.63 -9.21
CA TYR A 55 -0.19 -9.77 -8.27
C TYR A 55 0.97 -9.66 -7.26
N GLN A 56 2.13 -9.14 -7.68
CA GLN A 56 3.26 -8.89 -6.78
C GLN A 56 2.94 -7.85 -5.69
N SER A 57 2.20 -6.79 -6.05
CA SER A 57 1.76 -5.79 -5.09
C SER A 57 0.78 -6.37 -4.07
N ARG A 58 -0.14 -7.25 -4.50
CA ARG A 58 -1.04 -8.00 -3.61
C ARG A 58 -0.28 -8.92 -2.66
N MET A 59 0.67 -9.68 -3.18
CA MET A 59 1.54 -10.55 -2.38
C MET A 59 2.30 -9.75 -1.31
N ASN A 60 2.92 -8.63 -1.70
CA ASN A 60 3.62 -7.75 -0.78
C ASN A 60 2.69 -7.14 0.29
N ALA A 61 1.44 -6.79 -0.06
CA ALA A 61 0.46 -6.27 0.89
C ALA A 61 0.13 -7.29 1.99
N ILE A 62 -0.03 -8.57 1.62
CA ILE A 62 -0.29 -9.66 2.57
C ILE A 62 0.91 -9.87 3.49
N LEU A 63 2.13 -9.95 2.94
CA LEU A 63 3.35 -10.07 3.75
C LEU A 63 3.49 -8.91 4.75
N ARG A 64 3.17 -7.68 4.32
CA ARG A 64 3.18 -6.50 5.20
C ARG A 64 2.12 -6.59 6.30
N ALA A 65 0.90 -7.01 5.99
CA ALA A 65 -0.16 -7.18 6.98
C ALA A 65 0.23 -8.22 8.04
N TYR A 66 0.79 -9.35 7.61
CA TYR A 66 1.33 -10.37 8.51
C TYR A 66 2.43 -9.82 9.41
N MET A 67 3.43 -9.13 8.84
CA MET A 67 4.51 -8.47 9.59
C MET A 67 3.95 -7.49 10.64
N GLN A 68 3.00 -6.64 10.28
CA GLN A 68 2.38 -5.67 11.20
C GLN A 68 1.69 -6.36 12.36
N ARG A 69 0.89 -7.42 12.08
CA ARG A 69 0.23 -8.22 13.11
C ARG A 69 1.25 -8.82 14.09
N MET A 70 2.34 -9.38 13.58
CA MET A 70 3.39 -9.96 14.41
C MET A 70 4.13 -8.91 15.24
N ARG A 71 4.38 -7.71 14.69
CA ARG A 71 5.02 -6.60 15.43
C ARG A 71 4.13 -6.08 16.56
N LEU A 72 2.82 -6.00 16.37
CA LEU A 72 1.87 -5.56 17.39
C LEU A 72 1.78 -6.56 18.54
N ALA A 73 1.73 -7.86 18.24
CA ALA A 73 1.70 -8.92 19.26
C ALA A 73 2.96 -8.97 20.15
N LYS A 74 4.11 -8.52 19.63
CA LYS A 74 5.39 -8.50 20.36
C LYS A 74 5.65 -7.22 21.17
N ARG A 75 4.76 -6.21 21.14
CA ARG A 75 4.94 -5.02 21.99
C ARG A 75 4.56 -5.37 23.43
N PRO A 76 5.51 -5.37 24.40
CA PRO A 76 5.14 -5.59 25.79
C PRO A 76 4.14 -4.50 26.20
N THR A 77 2.99 -4.93 26.73
CA THR A 77 2.02 -4.02 27.35
C THR A 77 2.76 -3.22 28.41
N ARG A 78 2.96 -1.92 28.18
CA ARG A 78 3.51 -1.00 29.17
C ARG A 78 2.59 -1.07 30.40
N LYS A 79 2.94 -1.89 31.39
CA LYS A 79 2.19 -2.02 32.64
C LYS A 79 2.04 -0.60 33.20
N LYS A 80 0.80 -0.14 33.30
CA LYS A 80 0.43 1.08 34.03
C LYS A 80 0.76 0.80 35.49
N ASN A 81 1.92 1.26 35.96
CA ASN A 81 2.19 1.35 37.38
C ASN A 81 1.24 2.39 37.96
N ARG A 82 0.12 1.90 38.49
CA ARG A 82 -0.59 2.54 39.59
C ARG A 82 0.30 2.38 40.82
N ALA A 83 1.23 3.31 41.03
CA ALA A 83 1.78 3.62 42.35
C ALA A 83 1.23 5.01 42.67
N ARG A 84 0.27 5.14 43.59
CA ARG A 84 0.50 5.39 45.02
C ARG A 84 1.45 6.59 45.19
N GLY A 85 0.87 7.69 45.66
CA GLY A 85 1.46 8.99 45.93
C GLY A 85 0.29 9.95 46.10
#